data_AF-A0A0F9BQ95-F1
#
_entry.id   AF-A0A0F9BQ95-F1
#
_cell.length_a   1.000
_cell.length_b   1.000
_cell.length_c   1.000
_cell.angle_alpha   90.00
_cell.angle_beta   90.00
_cell.angle_gamma   90.00
#
_symmetry.space_group_name_H-M   'P 1'
#
loop_
_entity.id
_entity.type
_entity.pdbx_description
1 polymer ?
#
loop_
_entity_poly.entity_id
_entity_poly.type
_entity_poly.pdbx_seq_one_letter_code
_entity_poly.pdbx_strand_id
1 'polypeptide(L)'
;MKAGSILCVVAAGAILVLGSAASAVNMETVPVGNIGNTDDTHSGGYGAVDYEYRIGRYEVTAGQYTEFLNAVAGTDTYGLYSSNMWSNFYGCKIERYAGSGTPGDPYEYQVAADWANRPVNFVSWGDAARFANWLHNDQRSGPQDLTTTEDGAYHLDGATSNPDLLAVSREGDWKWAVPTEDEWYKAAYHKNDGDTGHYFDYPTSSDTVPSNYLIDPDPGNNATFYDIPHGYTIGYPYYRT
;
A
#
# COMPACT_ATOMS: atom_id res chain seq x y z
N MET A 1 62.37 48.40 -10.23
CA MET A 1 60.97 48.40 -10.72
C MET A 1 60.42 47.00 -10.55
N LYS A 2 59.46 46.80 -9.65
CA LYS A 2 58.92 45.48 -9.29
C LYS A 2 57.83 45.07 -10.29
N ALA A 3 57.93 43.86 -10.83
CA ALA A 3 56.89 43.25 -11.63
C ALA A 3 55.72 42.81 -10.74
N GLY A 4 54.49 43.22 -11.07
CA GLY A 4 53.27 42.78 -10.40
C GLY A 4 52.60 41.66 -11.20
N SER A 5 52.42 40.51 -10.56
CA SER A 5 51.64 39.38 -11.09
C SER A 5 50.17 39.56 -10.73
N ILE A 6 49.29 39.57 -11.73
CA ILE A 6 47.83 39.56 -11.56
C ILE A 6 47.39 38.10 -11.44
N LEU A 7 46.86 37.71 -10.28
CA LEU A 7 46.27 36.40 -10.04
C LEU A 7 44.77 36.50 -10.32
N CYS A 8 44.30 35.82 -11.37
CA CYS A 8 42.88 35.68 -11.70
C CYS A 8 42.29 34.55 -10.84
N VAL A 9 41.43 34.87 -9.89
CA VAL A 9 40.73 33.86 -9.07
C VAL A 9 39.41 33.52 -9.74
N VAL A 10 39.31 32.32 -10.30
CA VAL A 10 38.04 31.75 -10.76
C VAL A 10 37.37 31.08 -9.57
N ALA A 11 36.26 31.65 -9.09
CA ALA A 11 35.44 31.04 -8.06
C ALA A 11 34.50 30.01 -8.70
N ALA A 12 34.79 28.71 -8.51
CA ALA A 12 33.87 27.64 -8.86
C ALA A 12 32.79 27.55 -7.77
N GLY A 13 31.55 27.93 -8.10
CA GLY A 13 30.40 27.77 -7.21
C GLY A 13 29.97 26.30 -7.16
N ALA A 14 30.03 25.69 -5.98
CA ALA A 14 29.45 24.37 -5.74
C ALA A 14 27.92 24.50 -5.67
N ILE A 15 27.22 23.89 -6.62
CA ILE A 15 25.76 23.71 -6.55
C ILE A 15 25.51 22.60 -5.52
N LEU A 16 25.05 22.96 -4.33
CA LEU A 16 24.50 22.01 -3.37
C LEU A 16 23.12 21.58 -3.86
N VAL A 17 23.05 20.40 -4.47
CA VAL A 17 21.77 19.69 -4.63
C VAL A 17 21.39 19.18 -3.25
N LEU A 18 20.47 19.88 -2.60
CA LEU A 18 19.83 19.38 -1.38
C LEU A 18 18.90 18.24 -1.80
N GLY A 19 19.39 17.00 -1.70
CA GLY A 19 18.52 15.84 -1.78
C GLY A 19 17.50 15.92 -0.65
N SER A 20 16.21 15.95 -0.98
CA SER A 20 15.15 15.68 -0.03
C SER A 20 15.39 14.30 0.56
N ALA A 21 15.63 14.21 1.87
CA ALA A 21 15.59 12.94 2.56
C ALA A 21 14.14 12.45 2.50
N ALA A 22 13.86 11.50 1.61
CA ALA A 22 12.59 10.79 1.61
C ALA A 22 12.46 10.10 2.98
N SER A 23 11.39 10.40 3.71
CA SER A 23 11.08 9.67 4.93
C SER A 23 10.60 8.29 4.52
N ALA A 24 11.18 7.24 5.09
CA ALA A 24 10.66 5.89 4.90
C ALA A 24 9.17 5.86 5.29
N VAL A 25 8.35 5.30 4.41
CA VAL A 25 6.96 4.95 4.66
C VAL A 25 6.91 4.04 5.87
N ASN A 26 6.16 4.46 6.88
CA ASN A 26 5.88 3.64 8.06
C ASN A 26 4.55 2.91 7.85
N MET A 27 4.61 1.58 7.86
CA MET A 27 3.43 0.71 7.82
C MET A 27 3.12 0.25 9.24
N GLU A 28 2.08 0.80 9.86
CA GLU A 28 1.64 0.33 11.17
C GLU A 28 1.03 -1.07 11.04
N THR A 29 1.50 -2.00 11.86
CA THR A 29 1.04 -3.39 11.87
C THR A 29 0.64 -3.83 13.26
N VAL A 30 -0.27 -4.80 13.32
CA VAL A 30 -0.69 -5.47 14.56
C VAL A 30 -0.33 -6.97 14.50
N PRO A 31 0.03 -7.60 15.63
CA PRO A 31 0.34 -9.01 15.66
C PRO A 31 -0.93 -9.87 15.50
N VAL A 32 -0.80 -11.02 14.83
CA VAL A 32 -1.81 -12.07 14.77
C VAL A 32 -1.17 -13.38 15.26
N GLY A 33 -1.73 -13.92 16.36
CA GLY A 33 -1.22 -15.11 17.07
C GLY A 33 -2.11 -16.35 16.89
N ASN A 34 -2.21 -17.19 17.94
CA ASN A 34 -2.91 -18.49 17.96
C ASN A 34 -2.41 -19.42 16.86
N ILE A 35 -1.15 -19.83 17.00
CA ILE A 35 -0.43 -20.63 16.01
C ILE A 35 -1.11 -21.98 15.85
N GLY A 36 -1.42 -22.38 14.62
CA GLY A 36 -1.99 -23.70 14.35
C GLY A 36 -3.48 -23.81 14.70
N ASN A 37 -4.17 -22.66 14.76
CA ASN A 37 -5.63 -22.62 14.79
C ASN A 37 -6.20 -23.36 13.56
N THR A 38 -7.34 -24.03 13.74
CA THR A 38 -8.01 -24.71 12.63
C THR A 38 -8.79 -23.73 11.77
N ASP A 39 -9.19 -24.20 10.60
CA ASP A 39 -10.04 -23.47 9.67
C ASP A 39 -11.43 -23.18 10.25
N ASP A 40 -12.03 -22.07 9.81
CA ASP A 40 -13.46 -21.90 9.88
C ASP A 40 -14.12 -22.86 8.90
N THR A 41 -14.89 -23.80 9.43
CA THR A 41 -15.58 -24.81 8.63
C THR A 41 -16.71 -24.24 7.76
N HIS A 42 -17.07 -22.97 7.92
CA HIS A 42 -18.01 -22.30 7.01
C HIS A 42 -17.40 -22.09 5.62
N SER A 43 -18.19 -22.35 4.57
CA SER A 43 -17.90 -21.95 3.17
C SER A 43 -16.60 -22.48 2.53
N GLY A 44 -15.97 -23.53 3.05
CA GLY A 44 -14.87 -24.22 2.35
C GLY A 44 -13.53 -24.26 3.09
N GLY A 45 -13.45 -23.71 4.31
CA GLY A 45 -12.26 -23.77 5.15
C GLY A 45 -11.33 -22.59 4.93
N TYR A 46 -11.29 -21.64 5.88
CA TYR A 46 -10.37 -20.50 5.85
C TYR A 46 -9.81 -20.16 7.23
N GLY A 47 -8.66 -19.49 7.27
CA GLY A 47 -8.13 -18.89 8.49
C GLY A 47 -7.12 -19.76 9.26
N ALA A 48 -6.85 -20.98 8.80
CA ALA A 48 -5.83 -21.82 9.41
C ALA A 48 -4.42 -21.27 9.11
N VAL A 49 -3.68 -20.86 10.13
CA VAL A 49 -2.31 -20.34 9.96
C VAL A 49 -1.41 -20.90 11.07
N ASP A 50 -0.31 -21.54 10.67
CA ASP A 50 0.62 -22.27 11.56
C ASP A 50 1.85 -21.45 11.98
N TYR A 51 1.80 -20.13 11.82
CA TYR A 51 2.81 -19.19 12.31
C TYR A 51 2.19 -17.88 12.83
N GLU A 52 2.95 -17.15 13.64
CA GLU A 52 2.62 -15.76 13.98
C GLU A 52 3.07 -14.83 12.87
N TYR A 53 2.26 -13.82 12.60
CA TYR A 53 2.60 -12.79 11.62
C TYR A 53 2.06 -11.43 12.10
N ARG A 54 2.31 -10.41 11.29
CA ARG A 54 1.77 -9.07 11.50
C ARG A 54 1.03 -8.65 10.26
N ILE A 55 -0.10 -7.99 10.44
CA ILE A 55 -0.91 -7.46 9.33
C ILE A 55 -1.06 -5.95 9.49
N GLY A 56 -1.23 -5.23 8.39
CA GLY A 56 -1.48 -3.80 8.40
C GLY A 56 -2.65 -3.46 9.33
N ARG A 57 -2.45 -2.50 10.24
CA ARG A 57 -3.55 -1.96 11.06
C ARG A 57 -4.57 -1.20 10.22
N TYR A 58 -4.07 -0.61 9.14
CA TYR A 58 -4.81 0.18 8.17
C TYR A 58 -4.47 -0.32 6.77
N GLU A 59 -5.33 0.01 5.81
CA GLU A 59 -5.02 -0.14 4.39
C GLU A 59 -3.85 0.79 4.01
N VAL A 60 -3.14 0.45 2.93
CA VAL A 60 -2.10 1.32 2.37
C VAL A 60 -2.73 2.64 1.95
N THR A 61 -2.19 3.76 2.43
CA THR A 61 -2.77 5.08 2.13
C THR A 61 -2.31 5.63 0.79
N ALA A 62 -3.08 6.56 0.23
CA ALA A 62 -2.70 7.30 -0.97
C ALA A 62 -1.38 8.05 -0.79
N GLY A 63 -1.10 8.58 0.41
CA GLY A 63 0.18 9.19 0.75
C GLY A 63 1.34 8.20 0.70
N GLN A 64 1.18 7.03 1.33
CA GLN A 64 2.20 5.97 1.31
C GLN A 64 2.49 5.47 -0.11
N TYR A 65 1.44 5.30 -0.93
CA TYR A 65 1.61 4.91 -2.33
C TYR A 65 2.21 6.03 -3.19
N THR A 66 1.97 7.31 -2.87
CA THR A 66 2.62 8.45 -3.55
C THR A 66 4.13 8.48 -3.31
N GLU A 67 4.58 8.17 -2.08
CA GLU A 67 6.02 8.02 -1.79
C GLU A 67 6.64 6.88 -2.61
N PHE A 68 5.95 5.74 -2.73
CA PHE A 68 6.36 4.65 -3.60
C PHE A 68 6.49 5.09 -5.07
N LEU A 69 5.49 5.76 -5.62
CA LEU A 69 5.53 6.26 -7.00
C LEU A 69 6.70 7.23 -7.21
N ASN A 70 6.94 8.17 -6.29
CA ASN A 70 8.06 9.09 -6.37
C ASN A 70 9.43 8.39 -6.24
N ALA A 71 9.50 7.25 -5.54
CA ALA A 71 10.72 6.48 -5.39
C ALA A 71 11.10 5.70 -6.66
N VAL A 72 10.14 5.10 -7.36
CA VAL A 72 10.43 4.13 -8.43
C VAL A 72 9.77 4.41 -9.78
N ALA A 73 8.72 5.23 -9.85
CA ALA A 73 7.91 5.42 -11.06
C ALA A 73 8.28 6.68 -11.86
N GLY A 74 9.49 7.23 -11.67
CA GLY A 74 9.98 8.34 -12.49
C GLY A 74 9.99 8.00 -13.99
N THR A 75 10.35 6.76 -14.33
CA THR A 75 9.93 6.10 -15.57
C THR A 75 9.02 4.94 -15.16
N ASP A 76 7.72 5.11 -15.39
CA ASP A 76 6.70 4.16 -14.95
C ASP A 76 6.57 2.97 -15.92
N THR A 77 7.59 2.12 -15.95
CA THR A 77 7.73 0.99 -16.89
C THR A 77 6.55 0.01 -16.79
N TYR A 78 6.08 -0.26 -15.58
CA TYR A 78 5.01 -1.24 -15.32
C TYR A 78 3.64 -0.61 -15.06
N GLY A 79 3.51 0.71 -15.18
CA GLY A 79 2.21 1.39 -15.07
C GLY A 79 1.64 1.42 -13.65
N LEU A 80 2.50 1.58 -12.64
CA LEU A 80 2.13 1.67 -11.22
C LEU A 80 1.15 2.81 -10.93
N TYR A 81 1.16 3.87 -11.74
CA TYR A 81 0.19 4.95 -11.68
C TYR A 81 -0.93 4.78 -12.70
N SER A 82 -2.17 4.79 -12.23
CA SER A 82 -3.35 4.93 -13.07
C SER A 82 -3.80 6.40 -13.12
N SER A 83 -4.05 6.96 -14.31
CA SER A 83 -4.64 8.31 -14.43
C SER A 83 -5.99 8.45 -13.71
N ASN A 84 -6.70 7.33 -13.51
CA ASN A 84 -7.94 7.27 -12.74
C ASN A 84 -7.76 7.57 -11.25
N MET A 85 -6.55 7.43 -10.69
CA MET A 85 -6.25 7.85 -9.32
C MET A 85 -6.59 9.33 -9.13
N TRP A 86 -6.33 10.17 -10.13
CA TRP A 86 -6.73 11.58 -10.14
C TRP A 86 -8.13 11.79 -10.74
N SER A 87 -8.32 11.35 -11.99
CA SER A 87 -9.43 11.80 -12.83
C SER A 87 -10.75 11.13 -12.50
N ASN A 88 -10.74 9.93 -11.89
CA ASN A 88 -11.96 9.25 -11.53
C ASN A 88 -12.61 9.93 -10.31
N PHE A 89 -13.94 9.97 -10.31
CA PHE A 89 -14.71 10.50 -9.19
C PHE A 89 -14.42 9.76 -7.86
N TYR A 90 -14.14 8.47 -7.93
CA TYR A 90 -13.77 7.61 -6.79
C TYR A 90 -12.25 7.45 -6.62
N GLY A 91 -11.41 8.13 -7.42
CA GLY A 91 -9.96 8.05 -7.33
C GLY A 91 -9.40 8.57 -6.01
N CYS A 92 -8.30 7.97 -5.55
CA CYS A 92 -7.59 8.32 -4.32
C CYS A 92 -6.87 9.68 -4.34
N LYS A 93 -6.98 10.44 -5.44
CA LYS A 93 -6.45 11.81 -5.62
C LYS A 93 -4.93 11.93 -5.55
N ILE A 94 -4.25 10.90 -6.07
CA ILE A 94 -2.85 11.01 -6.49
C ILE A 94 -2.83 11.60 -7.90
N GLU A 95 -2.07 12.66 -8.10
CA GLU A 95 -1.85 13.38 -9.35
C GLU A 95 -0.40 13.22 -9.81
N ARG A 96 -0.23 12.86 -11.08
CA ARG A 96 1.05 13.01 -11.79
C ARG A 96 1.13 14.41 -12.39
N TYR A 97 1.79 15.34 -11.71
CA TYR A 97 1.67 16.78 -11.98
C TYR A 97 2.80 17.35 -12.85
N ALA A 98 3.93 16.65 -12.94
CA ALA A 98 5.08 17.08 -13.74
C ALA A 98 5.83 15.88 -14.34
N GLY A 99 6.78 16.19 -15.23
CA GLY A 99 7.61 15.22 -15.94
C GLY A 99 6.96 14.60 -17.17
N SER A 100 7.79 14.03 -18.04
CA SER A 100 7.38 13.30 -19.24
C SER A 100 7.59 11.79 -19.15
N GLY A 101 8.18 11.31 -18.05
CA GLY A 101 8.36 9.87 -17.78
C GLY A 101 9.66 9.31 -18.32
N THR A 102 10.64 10.17 -18.59
CA THR A 102 11.95 9.76 -19.13
C THR A 102 13.04 9.90 -18.07
N PRO A 103 14.19 9.20 -18.19
CA PRO A 103 15.28 9.37 -17.23
C PRO A 103 15.80 10.81 -17.09
N GLY A 104 15.63 11.66 -18.11
CA GLY A 104 16.02 13.07 -18.08
C GLY A 104 14.91 14.03 -17.62
N ASP A 105 13.68 13.55 -17.50
CA ASP A 105 12.49 14.30 -17.12
C ASP A 105 11.46 13.33 -16.49
N PRO A 106 11.77 12.82 -15.28
CA PRO A 106 10.99 11.78 -14.62
C PRO A 106 9.63 12.32 -14.19
N TYR A 107 8.63 11.44 -14.12
CA TYR A 107 7.34 11.80 -13.55
C TYR A 107 7.45 12.17 -12.07
N GLU A 108 6.67 13.17 -11.67
CA GLU A 108 6.51 13.59 -10.29
C GLU A 108 5.05 13.44 -9.86
N TYR A 109 4.85 12.93 -8.64
CA TYR A 109 3.54 12.59 -8.10
C TYR A 109 3.26 13.35 -6.80
N GLN A 110 2.02 13.80 -6.63
CA GLN A 110 1.54 14.42 -5.40
C GLN A 110 0.16 13.88 -5.05
N VAL A 111 -0.22 13.96 -3.78
CA VAL A 111 -1.57 13.59 -3.32
C VAL A 111 -2.27 14.81 -2.72
N ALA A 112 -3.58 14.93 -2.96
CA ALA A 112 -4.38 15.94 -2.27
C ALA A 112 -4.28 15.75 -0.75
N ALA A 113 -3.98 16.83 -0.01
CA ALA A 113 -3.64 16.73 1.41
C ALA A 113 -4.76 16.10 2.27
N ASP A 114 -6.03 16.35 1.93
CA ASP A 114 -7.21 15.77 2.58
C ASP A 114 -7.49 14.31 2.20
N TRP A 115 -6.65 13.75 1.31
CA TRP A 115 -6.70 12.36 0.83
C TRP A 115 -5.49 11.52 1.22
N ALA A 116 -4.42 12.13 1.73
CA ALA A 116 -3.16 11.42 2.01
C ALA A 116 -3.31 10.23 2.97
N ASN A 117 -4.29 10.26 3.88
CA ASN A 117 -4.56 9.19 4.85
C ASN A 117 -5.71 8.25 4.46
N ARG A 118 -6.26 8.41 3.25
CA ARG A 118 -7.31 7.53 2.72
C ARG A 118 -6.69 6.33 2.00
N PRO A 119 -7.39 5.19 1.89
CA PRO A 119 -6.89 4.03 1.17
C PRO A 119 -6.56 4.36 -0.30
N VAL A 120 -5.44 3.84 -0.79
CA VAL A 120 -5.14 3.89 -2.23
C VAL A 120 -6.09 2.98 -3.00
N ASN A 121 -6.48 3.39 -4.21
CA ASN A 121 -7.29 2.58 -5.12
C ASN A 121 -6.83 2.78 -6.58
N PHE A 122 -7.41 2.02 -7.52
CA PHE A 122 -6.90 1.86 -8.89
C PHE A 122 -5.52 1.19 -8.96
N VAL A 123 -5.29 0.22 -8.07
CA VAL A 123 -4.07 -0.59 -7.94
C VAL A 123 -4.41 -2.02 -8.33
N SER A 124 -3.64 -2.63 -9.21
CA SER A 124 -3.76 -4.05 -9.58
C SER A 124 -3.01 -4.96 -8.59
N TRP A 125 -3.19 -6.27 -8.70
CA TRP A 125 -2.40 -7.21 -7.91
C TRP A 125 -0.89 -7.08 -8.19
N GLY A 126 -0.49 -6.88 -9.46
CA GLY A 126 0.90 -6.69 -9.83
C GLY A 126 1.51 -5.43 -9.21
N ASP A 127 0.72 -4.35 -9.12
CA ASP A 127 1.14 -3.11 -8.46
C ASP A 127 1.31 -3.31 -6.94
N ALA A 128 0.38 -4.04 -6.31
CA ALA A 128 0.47 -4.38 -4.89
C ALA A 128 1.68 -5.29 -4.58
N ALA A 129 1.99 -6.25 -5.45
CA ALA A 129 3.18 -7.09 -5.33
C ALA A 129 4.47 -6.27 -5.46
N ARG A 130 4.53 -5.33 -6.43
CA ARG A 130 5.67 -4.40 -6.59
C ARG A 130 5.84 -3.47 -5.40
N PHE A 131 4.74 -3.00 -4.80
CA PHE A 131 4.78 -2.22 -3.56
C PHE A 131 5.33 -3.05 -2.39
N ALA A 132 4.90 -4.30 -2.26
CA ALA A 132 5.42 -5.22 -1.24
C ALA A 132 6.93 -5.50 -1.41
N ASN A 133 7.39 -5.70 -2.65
CA ASN A 133 8.81 -5.82 -2.98
C ASN A 133 9.60 -4.56 -2.63
N TRP A 134 9.06 -3.38 -2.92
CA TRP A 134 9.71 -2.12 -2.55
C TRP A 134 9.85 -1.96 -1.04
N LEU A 135 8.83 -2.33 -0.26
CA LEU A 135 8.94 -2.41 1.20
C LEU A 135 9.96 -3.47 1.66
N HIS A 136 10.01 -4.63 0.99
CA HIS A 136 10.99 -5.69 1.27
C HIS A 136 12.44 -5.18 1.07
N ASN A 137 12.65 -4.39 0.02
CA ASN A 137 13.94 -3.85 -0.42
C ASN A 137 14.30 -2.52 0.26
N ASP A 138 13.82 -2.31 1.48
CA ASP A 138 14.12 -1.13 2.31
C ASP A 138 13.76 0.19 1.61
N GLN A 139 12.73 0.18 0.77
CA GLN A 139 12.13 1.37 0.13
C GLN A 139 13.10 2.15 -0.77
N ARG A 140 14.03 1.44 -1.41
CA ARG A 140 15.03 2.02 -2.29
C ARG A 140 14.39 2.80 -3.45
N SER A 141 14.92 3.98 -3.74
CA SER A 141 14.61 4.72 -4.97
C SER A 141 15.48 4.26 -6.12
N GLY A 142 14.93 4.25 -7.33
CA GLY A 142 15.65 3.79 -8.51
C GLY A 142 14.72 3.30 -9.61
N PRO A 143 15.27 2.72 -10.70
CA PRO A 143 14.45 2.08 -11.72
C PRO A 143 13.67 0.91 -11.13
N GLN A 144 12.56 0.55 -11.78
CA GLN A 144 11.76 -0.64 -11.48
C GLN A 144 12.53 -1.89 -11.94
N ASP A 145 13.39 -2.44 -11.07
CA ASP A 145 14.26 -3.58 -11.33
C ASP A 145 14.26 -4.57 -10.15
N LEU A 146 15.07 -5.63 -10.24
CA LEU A 146 15.18 -6.67 -9.20
C LEU A 146 15.64 -6.15 -7.83
N THR A 147 16.14 -4.91 -7.76
CA THR A 147 16.61 -4.33 -6.50
C THR A 147 15.60 -3.39 -5.85
N THR A 148 14.48 -3.12 -6.52
CA THR A 148 13.42 -2.21 -6.07
C THR A 148 12.06 -2.92 -6.08
N THR A 149 11.50 -3.24 -7.25
CA THR A 149 10.10 -3.69 -7.41
C THR A 149 9.95 -5.08 -8.01
N GLU A 150 10.94 -5.59 -8.75
CA GLU A 150 10.77 -6.83 -9.53
C GLU A 150 11.21 -8.09 -8.78
N ASP A 151 11.78 -7.96 -7.58
CA ASP A 151 12.17 -9.07 -6.70
C ASP A 151 12.04 -8.69 -5.22
N GLY A 152 11.88 -9.67 -4.33
CA GLY A 152 11.79 -9.44 -2.88
C GLY A 152 10.87 -10.42 -2.17
N ALA A 153 9.59 -10.10 -2.06
CA ALA A 153 8.57 -11.07 -1.63
C ALA A 153 7.95 -11.83 -2.81
N TYR A 154 8.09 -11.29 -4.01
CA TYR A 154 7.55 -11.83 -5.26
C TYR A 154 8.57 -11.64 -6.38
N HIS A 155 9.01 -12.72 -7.02
CA HIS A 155 9.81 -12.63 -8.23
C HIS A 155 8.91 -12.34 -9.44
N LEU A 156 8.87 -11.07 -9.88
CA LEU A 156 8.01 -10.62 -10.98
C LEU A 156 8.76 -10.59 -12.32
N ASP A 157 10.02 -10.16 -12.32
CA ASP A 157 10.89 -10.05 -13.50
C ASP A 157 10.18 -9.52 -14.77
N GLY A 158 9.41 -8.43 -14.61
CA GLY A 158 8.68 -7.80 -15.71
C GLY A 158 7.32 -8.41 -16.07
N ALA A 159 6.79 -9.33 -15.26
CA ALA A 159 5.43 -9.87 -15.41
C ALA A 159 4.38 -8.75 -15.42
N THR A 160 3.59 -8.69 -16.49
CA THR A 160 2.51 -7.71 -16.69
C THR A 160 1.23 -8.31 -17.26
N SER A 161 1.29 -9.54 -17.78
CA SER A 161 0.10 -10.24 -18.28
C SER A 161 -0.58 -11.03 -17.15
N ASN A 162 -1.89 -11.24 -17.24
CA ASN A 162 -2.62 -12.06 -16.25
C ASN A 162 -2.02 -13.47 -16.10
N PRO A 163 -1.67 -14.21 -17.17
CA PRO A 163 -1.02 -15.51 -17.03
C PRO A 163 0.31 -15.45 -16.26
N ASP A 164 1.16 -14.45 -16.54
CA ASP A 164 2.46 -14.33 -15.88
C ASP A 164 2.27 -13.99 -14.40
N LEU A 165 1.39 -13.03 -14.09
CA LEU A 165 1.10 -12.63 -12.70
C LEU A 165 0.47 -13.77 -11.89
N LEU A 166 -0.38 -14.59 -12.49
CA LEU A 166 -0.96 -15.78 -11.83
C LEU A 166 0.06 -16.89 -11.55
N ALA A 167 1.19 -16.90 -12.26
CA ALA A 167 2.27 -17.86 -12.03
C ALA A 167 3.22 -17.42 -10.91
N VAL A 168 3.16 -16.15 -10.48
CA VAL A 168 3.98 -15.62 -9.40
C VAL A 168 3.47 -16.13 -8.05
N SER A 169 4.40 -16.59 -7.21
CA SER A 169 4.12 -17.05 -5.86
C SER A 169 4.96 -16.26 -4.86
N ARG A 170 4.50 -16.21 -3.60
CA ARG A 170 5.22 -15.53 -2.53
C ARG A 170 6.47 -16.33 -2.16
N GLU A 171 7.63 -15.69 -2.12
CA GLU A 171 8.92 -16.31 -1.78
C GLU A 171 9.06 -16.51 -0.27
N GLY A 172 9.68 -17.60 0.18
CA GLY A 172 9.68 -18.00 1.60
C GLY A 172 10.44 -17.08 2.57
N ASP A 173 11.26 -16.16 2.08
CA ASP A 173 12.02 -15.16 2.84
C ASP A 173 11.38 -13.77 2.83
N TRP A 174 10.10 -13.68 2.45
CA TRP A 174 9.32 -12.45 2.46
C TRP A 174 9.38 -11.71 3.83
N LYS A 175 9.48 -10.38 3.78
CA LYS A 175 9.33 -9.47 4.96
C LYS A 175 8.00 -8.72 4.95
N TRP A 176 7.53 -8.38 3.76
CA TRP A 176 6.27 -7.70 3.47
C TRP A 176 5.60 -8.43 2.32
N ALA A 177 4.31 -8.72 2.43
CA ALA A 177 3.57 -9.40 1.38
C ALA A 177 2.08 -9.04 1.42
N VAL A 178 1.39 -9.25 0.30
CA VAL A 178 -0.07 -9.19 0.24
C VAL A 178 -0.61 -10.43 0.95
N PRO A 179 -1.43 -10.32 2.01
CA PRO A 179 -1.84 -11.46 2.83
C PRO A 179 -2.55 -12.53 1.99
N THR A 180 -2.40 -13.80 2.37
CA THR A 180 -3.21 -14.90 1.83
C THR A 180 -4.65 -14.76 2.31
N GLU A 181 -5.56 -15.50 1.70
CA GLU A 181 -6.95 -15.55 2.16
C GLU A 181 -7.03 -16.04 3.62
N ASP A 182 -6.25 -17.07 4.00
CA ASP A 182 -6.19 -17.56 5.39
C ASP A 182 -5.62 -16.52 6.37
N GLU A 183 -4.54 -15.83 6.01
CA GLU A 183 -3.98 -14.76 6.84
C GLU A 183 -5.01 -13.63 7.03
N TRP A 184 -5.61 -13.15 5.95
CA TRP A 184 -6.59 -12.06 6.04
C TRP A 184 -7.84 -12.48 6.82
N TYR A 185 -8.36 -13.69 6.57
CA TYR A 185 -9.56 -14.21 7.22
C TYR A 185 -9.35 -14.40 8.72
N LYS A 186 -8.21 -14.99 9.11
CA LYS A 186 -7.85 -15.14 10.53
C LYS A 186 -7.77 -13.81 11.25
N ALA A 187 -7.09 -12.84 10.65
CA ALA A 187 -6.95 -11.51 11.24
C ALA A 187 -8.30 -10.80 11.43
N ALA A 188 -9.25 -11.03 10.52
CA ALA A 188 -10.53 -10.35 10.52
C ALA A 188 -11.60 -11.03 11.40
N TYR A 189 -11.64 -12.36 11.43
CA TYR A 189 -12.79 -13.11 11.97
C TYR A 189 -12.47 -13.97 13.20
N HIS A 190 -11.22 -14.36 13.46
CA HIS A 190 -10.92 -15.29 14.54
C HIS A 190 -11.26 -14.72 15.93
N LYS A 191 -11.89 -15.51 16.81
CA LYS A 191 -12.37 -15.04 18.13
C LYS A 191 -11.26 -14.77 19.15
N ASN A 192 -10.02 -15.13 18.79
CA ASN A 192 -8.81 -14.92 19.59
C ASN A 192 -8.93 -15.53 21.00
N ASP A 193 -9.56 -16.71 21.08
CA ASP A 193 -9.85 -17.46 22.30
C ASP A 193 -8.98 -18.72 22.44
N GLY A 194 -7.80 -18.73 21.82
CA GLY A 194 -6.84 -19.83 21.77
C GLY A 194 -6.70 -20.44 20.38
N ASP A 195 -6.06 -21.60 20.29
CA ASP A 195 -5.82 -22.33 19.02
C ASP A 195 -7.09 -23.09 18.59
N THR A 196 -8.19 -22.38 18.37
CA THR A 196 -9.50 -22.94 18.02
C THR A 196 -9.87 -22.62 16.58
N GLY A 197 -10.88 -23.31 16.05
CA GLY A 197 -11.53 -22.94 14.79
C GLY A 197 -12.70 -21.98 15.00
N HIS A 198 -12.65 -21.13 16.02
CA HIS A 198 -13.76 -20.22 16.32
C HIS A 198 -13.58 -18.89 15.62
N TYR A 199 -14.53 -18.56 14.77
CA TYR A 199 -14.58 -17.32 14.02
C TYR A 199 -15.94 -16.67 14.20
N PHE A 200 -15.97 -15.34 14.12
CA PHE A 200 -17.20 -14.57 14.09
C PHE A 200 -17.83 -14.65 12.70
N ASP A 201 -19.15 -14.49 12.60
CA ASP A 201 -19.81 -14.34 11.29
C ASP A 201 -19.44 -13.00 10.61
N TYR A 202 -19.09 -11.98 11.39
CA TYR A 202 -18.75 -10.64 10.92
C TYR A 202 -17.42 -10.14 11.51
N PRO A 203 -16.61 -9.39 10.73
CA PRO A 203 -15.27 -8.95 11.15
C PRO A 203 -15.29 -7.82 12.19
N THR A 204 -16.49 -7.44 12.65
CA THR A 204 -16.76 -6.50 13.73
C THR A 204 -16.72 -7.16 15.11
N SER A 205 -16.13 -8.36 15.19
CA SER A 205 -16.10 -9.21 16.40
C SER A 205 -17.50 -9.59 16.90
N SER A 206 -18.39 -9.96 15.97
CA SER A 206 -19.81 -10.20 16.26
C SER A 206 -20.40 -11.28 15.34
N ASP A 207 -21.30 -12.11 15.89
CA ASP A 207 -22.12 -13.05 15.11
C ASP A 207 -23.45 -12.40 14.66
N THR A 208 -23.60 -11.08 14.84
CA THR A 208 -24.80 -10.33 14.45
C THR A 208 -24.48 -9.33 13.35
N VAL A 209 -25.40 -9.17 12.39
CA VAL A 209 -25.25 -8.27 11.24
C VAL A 209 -24.84 -6.87 11.72
N PRO A 210 -23.74 -6.29 11.21
CA PRO A 210 -23.33 -4.94 11.56
C PRO A 210 -24.36 -3.90 11.14
N SER A 211 -24.48 -2.83 11.92
CA SER A 211 -25.27 -1.67 11.54
C SER A 211 -24.46 -0.72 10.64
N ASN A 212 -25.13 0.04 9.80
CA ASN A 212 -24.51 1.12 9.02
C ASN A 212 -24.82 2.52 9.58
N TYR A 213 -25.45 2.63 10.76
CA TYR A 213 -25.83 3.91 11.35
C TYR A 213 -24.69 4.52 12.18
N LEU A 214 -24.39 5.80 11.93
CA LEU A 214 -23.54 6.59 12.83
C LEU A 214 -24.36 7.14 13.98
N ILE A 215 -24.36 6.42 15.10
CA ILE A 215 -25.04 6.79 16.33
C ILE A 215 -23.98 7.14 17.38
N ASP A 216 -24.23 8.21 18.15
CA ASP A 216 -23.38 8.62 19.28
C ASP A 216 -24.15 8.43 20.61
N PRO A 217 -23.62 7.64 21.57
CA PRO A 217 -22.38 6.85 21.50
C PRO A 217 -22.47 5.70 20.49
N ASP A 218 -21.32 5.31 19.93
CA ASP A 218 -21.20 4.15 19.04
C ASP A 218 -21.71 2.89 19.77
N PRO A 219 -22.80 2.25 19.29
CA PRO A 219 -23.35 1.06 19.94
C PRO A 219 -22.45 -0.17 19.84
N GLY A 220 -21.35 -0.09 19.09
CA GLY A 220 -20.53 -1.22 18.67
C GLY A 220 -21.17 -1.97 17.50
N ASN A 221 -20.38 -2.83 16.85
CA ASN A 221 -20.81 -3.62 15.69
C ASN A 221 -21.35 -2.76 14.52
N ASN A 222 -20.55 -1.80 14.06
CA ASN A 222 -20.86 -0.95 12.92
C ASN A 222 -19.89 -1.20 11.75
N ALA A 223 -20.38 -1.09 10.53
CA ALA A 223 -19.59 -1.18 9.31
C ALA A 223 -20.04 -0.12 8.30
N THR A 224 -19.13 0.26 7.40
CA THR A 224 -19.45 1.19 6.31
C THR A 224 -20.04 0.43 5.13
N PHE A 225 -21.35 0.53 4.93
CA PHE A 225 -22.02 -0.05 3.76
C PHE A 225 -23.27 0.74 3.37
N TYR A 226 -23.73 0.52 2.14
CA TYR A 226 -24.96 1.08 1.62
C TYR A 226 -26.16 0.21 2.03
N ASP A 227 -27.10 0.78 2.78
CA ASP A 227 -28.36 0.13 3.15
C ASP A 227 -29.55 0.82 2.47
N ILE A 228 -30.56 0.07 2.03
CA ILE A 228 -31.79 0.63 1.44
C ILE A 228 -32.89 0.56 2.51
N PRO A 229 -33.56 1.67 2.87
CA PRO A 229 -33.54 3.00 2.24
C PRO A 229 -32.56 4.02 2.86
N HIS A 230 -31.68 3.62 3.77
CA HIS A 230 -30.95 4.52 4.66
C HIS A 230 -29.69 5.17 4.07
N GLY A 231 -29.20 4.70 2.93
CA GLY A 231 -28.03 5.25 2.24
C GLY A 231 -26.69 4.71 2.76
N TYR A 232 -25.61 5.44 2.49
CA TYR A 232 -24.27 5.17 3.02
C TYR A 232 -24.16 5.63 4.48
N THR A 233 -23.30 4.94 5.25
CA THR A 233 -22.94 5.31 6.63
C THR A 233 -22.52 6.76 6.77
N ILE A 234 -21.60 7.23 5.92
CA ILE A 234 -21.19 8.65 5.83
C ILE A 234 -21.63 9.26 4.50
N GLY A 235 -22.18 10.48 4.55
CA GLY A 235 -22.62 11.22 3.38
C GLY A 235 -21.48 11.86 2.57
N TYR A 236 -21.85 12.61 1.51
CA TYR A 236 -20.90 13.40 0.72
C TYR A 236 -20.14 14.39 1.62
N PRO A 237 -18.83 14.62 1.43
CA PRO A 237 -17.93 14.05 0.42
C PRO A 237 -17.21 12.76 0.86
N TYR A 238 -17.55 12.21 2.03
CA TYR A 238 -16.76 11.22 2.74
C TYR A 238 -17.00 9.77 2.30
N TYR A 239 -18.09 9.46 1.58
CA TYR A 239 -18.28 8.13 0.98
C TYR A 239 -17.27 7.79 -0.13
N ARG A 240 -16.35 8.71 -0.45
CA ARG A 240 -15.37 8.55 -1.52
C ARG A 240 -14.04 8.21 -0.86
N THR A 241 -13.71 6.91 -0.97
CA THR A 241 -12.77 6.08 -0.19
C THR A 241 -13.29 5.74 1.20
#